data_AF-A0A432SV75-F1
#
_entry.id   AF-A0A432SV75-F1
#
_cell.length_a   1.000
_cell.length_b   1.000
_cell.length_c   1.000
_cell.angle_alpha   90.00
_cell.angle_beta   90.00
_cell.angle_gamma   90.00
#
_symmetry.space_group_name_H-M   'P 1'
#
loop_
_entity.id
_entity.type
_entity.pdbx_description
1 polymer ?
#
loop_
_entity_poly.entity_id
_entity_poly.type
_entity_poly.pdbx_seq_one_letter_code
_entity_poly.pdbx_strand_id
1 'polypeptide(L)'
;SYDERLTEDTLSTEERQASMLKTNPKYVLKNYMLQEAIDAAQKGEFGLVDDLFKIAQNPYAEHPEFERWAGVTPDVFKNEKLSCSS
;
A
#
# COMPACT_ATOMS: atom_id res chain seq x y z
N SER A 1 19.87 3.44 -19.31
CA SER A 1 18.54 3.01 -18.84
C SER A 1 18.69 2.16 -17.59
N TYR A 2 17.62 2.02 -16.78
CA TYR A 2 17.60 0.99 -15.73
C TYR A 2 17.85 -0.41 -16.32
N ASP A 3 17.27 -0.69 -17.50
CA ASP A 3 17.41 -1.99 -18.18
C ASP A 3 18.85 -2.35 -18.53
N GLU A 4 19.65 -1.37 -18.97
CA GLU A 4 21.08 -1.56 -19.26
C GLU A 4 21.84 -1.94 -18.00
N ARG A 5 21.51 -1.33 -16.85
CA ARG A 5 22.11 -1.66 -15.57
C ARG A 5 21.73 -3.06 -15.08
N LEU A 6 20.55 -3.57 -15.42
CA LEU A 6 20.13 -4.94 -15.09
C LEU A 6 21.01 -6.00 -15.77
N THR A 7 21.58 -5.68 -16.94
CA THR A 7 22.45 -6.61 -17.69
C THR A 7 23.80 -6.88 -16.99
N GLU A 8 24.21 -5.98 -16.10
CA GLU A 8 25.44 -6.09 -15.31
C GLU A 8 25.20 -6.82 -13.97
N ASP A 9 23.95 -7.17 -13.66
CA ASP A 9 23.59 -7.79 -12.40
C ASP A 9 23.77 -9.31 -12.46
N THR A 10 24.18 -9.90 -11.34
CA THR A 10 24.49 -11.34 -11.26
C THR A 10 23.28 -12.19 -10.90
N LEU A 11 22.19 -11.55 -10.44
CA LEU A 11 20.96 -12.22 -10.06
C LEU A 11 20.05 -12.51 -11.27
N SER A 12 19.44 -13.70 -11.25
CA SER A 12 18.33 -14.01 -12.15
C SER A 12 17.14 -13.08 -11.94
N THR A 13 16.24 -13.03 -12.92
CA THR A 13 14.99 -12.25 -12.82
C THR A 13 14.16 -12.71 -11.62
N GLU A 14 14.09 -14.01 -11.38
CA GLU A 14 13.32 -14.61 -10.29
C GLU A 14 13.89 -14.25 -8.92
N GLU A 15 15.22 -14.31 -8.75
CA GLU A 15 15.89 -13.93 -7.50
C GLU A 15 15.72 -12.44 -7.21
N ARG A 16 15.85 -11.60 -8.25
CA ARG A 16 15.64 -10.15 -8.16
C ARG A 16 14.20 -9.84 -7.78
N GLN A 17 13.23 -10.46 -8.43
CA GLN A 17 11.81 -10.30 -8.12
C GLN A 17 11.51 -10.71 -6.67
N ALA A 18 12.02 -11.87 -6.23
CA ALA A 18 11.84 -12.32 -4.86
C ALA A 18 12.47 -11.37 -3.82
N SER A 19 13.60 -10.74 -4.15
CA SER A 19 14.22 -9.69 -3.32
C SER A 19 13.35 -8.43 -3.28
N MET A 20 12.89 -7.96 -4.45
CA MET A 20 12.04 -6.77 -4.57
C MET A 20 10.72 -6.91 -3.81
N LEU A 21 10.07 -8.08 -3.88
CA LEU A 21 8.81 -8.33 -3.17
C LEU A 21 8.98 -8.30 -1.64
N LYS A 22 10.19 -8.57 -1.12
CA LYS A 22 10.47 -8.50 0.32
C LYS A 22 10.73 -7.08 0.81
N THR A 23 11.13 -6.17 -0.07
CA THR A 23 11.53 -4.80 0.31
C THR A 23 10.55 -3.74 -0.13
N ASN A 24 9.74 -4.01 -1.17
CA ASN A 24 8.81 -3.05 -1.74
C ASN A 24 7.39 -3.42 -1.26
N PRO A 25 6.77 -2.62 -0.38
CA PRO A 25 5.45 -2.94 0.11
C PRO A 25 4.43 -2.87 -1.04
N LYS A 26 3.56 -3.86 -1.13
CA LYS A 26 2.40 -3.83 -2.02
C LYS A 26 1.36 -2.82 -1.53
N TYR A 27 1.26 -2.67 -0.20
CA TYR A 27 0.30 -1.77 0.43
C TYR A 27 0.99 -0.65 1.20
N VAL A 28 0.56 0.58 0.94
CA VAL A 28 0.97 1.77 1.68
C VAL A 28 -0.28 2.45 2.19
N LEU A 29 -0.39 2.67 3.50
CA LEU A 29 -1.52 3.39 4.08
C LEU A 29 -1.47 4.86 3.66
N LYS A 30 -2.32 5.22 2.71
CA LYS A 30 -2.44 6.58 2.19
C LYS A 30 -3.44 7.37 3.04
N ASN A 31 -3.31 8.69 3.01
CA ASN A 31 -4.16 9.60 3.79
C ASN A 31 -5.66 9.35 3.62
N TYR A 32 -6.13 9.17 2.39
CA TYR A 32 -7.54 8.94 2.12
C TYR A 32 -8.06 7.62 2.72
N MET A 33 -7.21 6.58 2.78
CA MET A 33 -7.57 5.30 3.39
C MET A 33 -7.82 5.49 4.89
N LEU A 34 -6.99 6.30 5.54
CA LEU A 34 -7.15 6.66 6.94
C LEU A 34 -8.41 7.53 7.13
N GLN A 35 -8.69 8.46 6.22
CA GLN A 35 -9.90 9.28 6.28
C GLN A 35 -11.17 8.42 6.15
N GLU A 36 -11.22 7.50 5.19
CA GLU A 36 -12.32 6.56 5.04
C GLU A 36 -12.53 5.73 6.33
N ALA A 37 -11.44 5.32 7.00
CA ALA A 37 -11.51 4.56 8.24
C ALA A 37 -12.04 5.41 9.41
N ILE A 38 -11.63 6.67 9.49
CA ILE A 38 -12.12 7.62 10.49
C ILE A 38 -13.62 7.87 10.28
N ASP A 39 -14.06 8.10 9.04
CA ASP A 39 -15.46 8.38 8.72
C ASP A 39 -16.37 7.17 9.04
N ALA A 40 -15.90 5.95 8.80
CA ALA A 40 -16.60 4.73 9.20
C ALA A 40 -16.66 4.58 10.72
N ALA A 41 -15.54 4.78 11.41
CA ALA A 41 -15.47 4.67 12.87
C ALA A 41 -16.37 5.69 13.59
N GLN A 42 -16.50 6.91 13.05
CA GLN A 42 -17.42 7.94 13.58
C GLN A 42 -18.90 7.51 13.49
N LYS A 43 -19.24 6.61 12.56
CA LYS A 43 -20.58 6.00 12.42
C LYS A 43 -20.74 4.74 13.28
N GLY A 44 -19.72 4.36 14.06
CA GLY A 44 -19.68 3.14 14.86
C GLY A 44 -19.21 1.90 14.10
N GLU A 45 -18.73 2.05 12.87
CA GLU A 45 -18.27 0.94 12.02
C GLU A 45 -16.73 0.83 12.05
N PHE A 46 -16.21 -0.07 12.86
CA PHE A 46 -14.75 -0.20 13.07
C PHE A 46 -14.05 -1.22 12.14
N GLY A 47 -14.80 -1.95 11.31
CA GLY A 47 -14.23 -3.00 10.45
C GLY A 47 -13.14 -2.47 9.51
N LEU A 48 -13.26 -1.23 9.01
CA LEU A 48 -12.24 -0.65 8.15
C LEU A 48 -10.91 -0.43 8.89
N VAL A 49 -10.97 -0.05 10.16
CA VAL A 49 -9.77 0.13 11.00
C VAL A 49 -9.05 -1.20 11.17
N ASP A 50 -9.81 -2.27 11.47
CA ASP A 50 -9.26 -3.62 11.62
C ASP A 50 -8.62 -4.12 10.31
N ASP A 51 -9.25 -3.86 9.17
CA ASP A 51 -8.72 -4.24 7.85
C ASP A 51 -7.41 -3.50 7.54
N LEU A 52 -7.37 -2.17 7.73
CA LEU A 52 -6.15 -1.40 7.53
C LEU A 52 -5.03 -1.81 8.49
N PHE A 53 -5.39 -2.21 9.71
CA PHE A 53 -4.44 -2.71 10.69
C PHE A 53 -3.81 -4.04 10.25
N LYS A 54 -4.60 -4.99 9.73
CA LYS A 54 -4.08 -6.25 9.16
C LYS A 54 -3.10 -6.00 8.01
N ILE A 55 -3.43 -5.08 7.12
CA ILE A 55 -2.57 -4.68 6.00
C ILE A 55 -1.25 -4.11 6.52
N ALA A 56 -1.30 -3.21 7.51
CA ALA A 56 -0.12 -2.57 8.08
C ALA A 56 0.83 -3.55 8.77
N GLN A 57 0.32 -4.66 9.32
CA GLN A 57 1.14 -5.69 9.95
C GLN A 57 1.97 -6.49 8.93
N ASN A 58 1.50 -6.62 7.70
CA ASN A 58 2.20 -7.37 6.66
C ASN A 58 2.07 -6.71 5.27
N PRO A 59 2.66 -5.53 5.06
CA PRO A 59 2.41 -4.69 3.88
C PRO A 59 3.09 -5.23 2.60
N TYR A 60 3.99 -6.20 2.74
CA TYR A 60 4.71 -6.84 1.63
C TYR A 60 3.99 -8.10 1.11
N ALA A 61 3.13 -8.71 1.94
CA ALA A 61 2.40 -9.91 1.54
C ALA A 61 1.21 -9.59 0.65
N GLU A 62 0.78 -10.59 -0.12
CA GLU A 62 -0.45 -10.57 -0.90
C GLU A 62 -1.66 -10.71 0.02
N HIS A 63 -2.63 -9.80 -0.13
CA HIS A 63 -3.92 -9.84 0.59
C HIS A 63 -5.07 -9.71 -0.43
N PRO A 64 -5.57 -10.82 -1.00
CA PRO A 64 -6.57 -10.79 -2.06
C PRO A 64 -7.85 -10.04 -1.68
N GLU A 65 -8.26 -10.10 -0.42
CA GLU A 65 -9.42 -9.38 0.12
C GLU A 65 -9.23 -7.85 0.16
N PHE A 66 -7.99 -7.38 0.11
CA PHE A 66 -7.60 -5.99 0.26
C PHE A 66 -7.07 -5.36 -1.03
N GLU A 67 -7.25 -6.02 -2.19
CA GLU A 67 -6.69 -5.57 -3.47
C GLU A 67 -7.08 -4.13 -3.84
N ARG A 68 -8.26 -3.65 -3.40
CA ARG A 68 -8.68 -2.25 -3.58
C ARG A 68 -7.66 -1.24 -3.03
N TRP A 69 -6.91 -1.63 -2.00
CA TRP A 69 -5.94 -0.78 -1.32
C TRP A 69 -4.54 -0.82 -1.93
N ALA A 70 -4.24 -1.81 -2.78
CA ALA A 70 -3.00 -1.85 -3.56
C ALA A 70 -3.05 -0.93 -4.79
N GLY A 71 -4.24 -0.44 -5.15
CA GLY A 71 -4.48 0.39 -6.32
C GLY A 71 -3.89 1.80 -6.23
N VAL A 72 -3.95 2.48 -7.38
CA VAL A 72 -3.68 3.92 -7.45
C VAL A 72 -4.66 4.70 -6.57
N THR A 73 -4.22 5.82 -6.03
CA THR A 73 -5.12 6.72 -5.29
C THR A 73 -6.24 7.17 -6.23
N PRO A 74 -7.52 6.98 -5.85
CA PRO A 74 -8.64 7.47 -6.65
C PRO A 74 -8.53 8.99 -6.90
N ASP A 75 -8.98 9.45 -8.06
CA ASP A 75 -8.84 10.86 -8.47
C ASP A 75 -9.49 11.83 -7.49
N VAL A 76 -10.63 11.43 -6.91
CA VAL A 76 -11.38 12.22 -5.93
C VAL A 76 -10.58 12.55 -4.67
N PHE A 77 -9.57 11.75 -4.34
CA PHE A 77 -8.74 11.91 -3.15
C PHE A 77 -7.35 12.47 -3.47
N LYS A 78 -7.05 12.74 -4.74
CA LYS A 78 -5.78 13.37 -5.11
C LYS A 78 -5.76 14.80 -4.56
N ASN A 79 -4.71 15.11 -3.80
CA ASN A 79 -4.48 16.39 -3.09
C ASN A 79 -5.31 16.60 -1.81
N GLU A 80 -6.00 15.57 -1.31
CA GLU A 80 -6.65 15.66 -0.02
C GLU A 80 -5.59 15.61 1.10
N LYS A 81 -5.50 16.71 1.85
CA LYS A 81 -4.62 16.82 3.02
C LYS A 81 -5.43 16.47 4.26
N LEU A 82 -4.99 15.48 5.02
CA LEU A 82 -5.46 15.31 6.38
C LEU A 82 -5.08 16.55 7.18
N SER A 83 -6.02 17.12 7.95
CA SER A 83 -5.78 18.34 8.73
C SER A 83 -4.64 18.22 9.74
N CYS A 84 -4.22 16.98 10.05
CA CYS A 84 -3.13 16.68 10.98
C CYS A 84 -1.76 16.46 10.31
N SER A 85 -1.63 16.61 8.98
CA SER A 85 -0.31 16.65 8.35
C SER A 85 0.27 18.06 8.49
N SER A 86 1.02 18.29 9.58
CA SER A 86 1.91 19.45 9.71
C SER A 86 3.18 19.25 8.88
#